data_AF-A0A382MYS1-F1
#
_entry.id   AF-A0A382MYS1-F1
#
_cell.length_a   1.000
_cell.length_b   1.000
_cell.length_c   1.000
_cell.angle_alpha   90.00
_cell.angle_beta   90.00
_cell.angle_gamma   90.00
#
_symmetry.space_group_name_H-M   'P 1'
#
loop_
_entity.id
_entity.type
_entity.pdbx_description
1 polymer ?
#
loop_
_entity_poly.entity_id
_entity_poly.type
_entity_poly.pdbx_seq_one_letter_code
_entity_poly.pdbx_strand_id
1 'polypeptide(L)'
;MSNLSKVILEITKMNSEEINSVVSAIKDRRTFIARSTVLNFEVGDKVEFDARGSVITGTITKKAIKNITVDTGRGKWRVSATLLRKAA
;
A
#
# COMPACT_ATOMS: atom_id res chain seq x y z
N MET A 1 15.42 17.23 -4.98
CA MET A 1 14.85 15.95 -5.43
C MET A 1 15.99 15.08 -5.94
N SER A 2 16.09 13.82 -5.53
CA SER A 2 17.02 12.88 -6.17
C SER A 2 16.67 12.77 -7.66
N ASN A 3 17.65 12.91 -8.54
CA ASN A 3 17.44 12.71 -9.97
C ASN A 3 17.08 11.24 -10.21
N LEU A 4 15.78 10.94 -10.36
CA LEU A 4 15.26 9.59 -10.60
C LEU A 4 16.02 8.90 -11.75
N SER A 5 16.30 9.65 -12.82
CA SER A 5 17.09 9.18 -13.96
C SER A 5 18.49 8.70 -13.59
N LYS A 6 19.14 9.35 -12.62
CA LYS A 6 20.47 8.94 -12.13
C LYS A 6 20.41 7.63 -11.35
N VAL A 7 19.38 7.45 -10.53
CA VAL A 7 19.17 6.20 -9.77
C VAL A 7 18.88 5.03 -10.72
N ILE A 8 18.06 5.25 -11.74
CA ILE A 8 17.80 4.23 -12.77
C ILE A 8 19.08 3.82 -13.50
N LEU A 9 19.90 4.80 -13.88
CA LEU A 9 21.19 4.54 -14.53
C LEU A 9 22.14 3.74 -13.63
N GLU A 10 22.15 4.01 -12.33
CA GLU A 10 22.97 3.25 -11.38
C GLU A 10 22.51 1.80 -11.26
N ILE A 11 21.19 1.56 -11.20
CA ILE A 11 20.60 0.21 -11.14
C ILE A 11 21.04 -0.64 -12.34
N THR A 12 21.19 -0.04 -13.52
CA THR A 12 21.64 -0.78 -14.72
C THR A 12 23.09 -1.26 -14.65
N LYS A 13 23.90 -0.71 -13.74
CA LYS A 13 25.33 -1.05 -13.59
C LYS A 13 25.61 -2.01 -12.44
N MET A 14 24.60 -2.31 -11.62
CA MET A 14 24.76 -3.11 -10.40
C MET A 14 24.92 -4.61 -10.69
N ASN A 15 25.64 -5.29 -9.81
CA ASN A 15 25.72 -6.75 -9.80
C ASN A 15 24.50 -7.39 -9.10
N SER A 16 24.38 -8.72 -9.16
CA SER A 16 23.23 -9.46 -8.62
C SER A 16 23.02 -9.26 -7.10
N GLU A 17 24.09 -9.15 -6.32
CA GLU A 17 24.04 -8.97 -4.86
C GLU A 17 23.56 -7.57 -4.48
N GLU A 18 24.05 -6.55 -5.19
CA GLU A 18 23.63 -5.16 -5.05
C GLU A 18 22.16 -4.98 -5.43
N ILE A 19 21.70 -5.62 -6.52
CA ILE A 19 20.29 -5.61 -6.91
C ILE A 19 19.41 -6.20 -5.81
N ASN A 20 19.80 -7.31 -5.20
CA ASN A 20 19.04 -7.91 -4.09
C ASN A 20 18.95 -6.96 -2.88
N SER A 21 20.03 -6.25 -2.57
CA SER A 21 20.07 -5.25 -1.51
C SER A 21 19.12 -4.08 -1.79
N VAL A 22 19.12 -3.57 -3.03
CA VAL A 22 18.18 -2.52 -3.48
C VAL A 22 16.73 -3.00 -3.41
N VAL A 23 16.45 -4.23 -3.84
CA VAL A 23 15.11 -4.82 -3.76
C VAL A 23 14.65 -4.92 -2.30
N SER A 24 15.54 -5.29 -1.37
CA SER A 24 15.22 -5.29 0.07
C SER A 24 14.85 -3.89 0.55
N ALA A 25 15.68 -2.89 0.25
CA ALA A 25 15.42 -1.50 0.62
C ALA A 25 14.08 -0.98 0.05
N ILE A 26 13.72 -1.38 -1.18
CA ILE A 26 12.42 -1.04 -1.79
C ILE A 26 11.26 -1.69 -1.03
N LYS A 27 11.39 -2.97 -0.63
CA LYS A 27 10.37 -3.67 0.17
C LYS A 27 10.16 -2.98 1.52
N ASP A 28 11.24 -2.56 2.16
CA ASP A 28 11.19 -1.83 3.42
C ASP A 28 10.52 -0.46 3.25
N ARG A 29 10.88 0.27 2.19
CA ARG A 29 10.25 1.56 1.88
C ARG A 29 8.75 1.41 1.61
N ARG A 30 8.33 0.39 0.86
CA ARG A 30 6.91 0.08 0.63
C ARG A 30 6.18 -0.22 1.93
N THR A 31 6.81 -0.97 2.83
CA THR A 31 6.25 -1.28 4.15
C THR A 31 6.08 -0.02 4.99
N PHE A 32 7.06 0.89 4.98
CA PHE A 32 6.98 2.17 5.68
C PHE A 32 5.83 3.04 5.14
N ILE A 33 5.71 3.17 3.82
CA ILE A 33 4.62 3.92 3.18
C ILE A 33 3.28 3.34 3.61
N ALA A 34 3.08 2.02 3.49
CA ALA A 34 1.83 1.38 3.90
C ALA A 34 1.50 1.63 5.38
N ARG A 35 2.48 1.54 6.28
CA ARG A 35 2.30 1.84 7.71
C ARG A 35 1.86 3.28 7.95
N SER A 36 2.52 4.24 7.30
CA SER A 36 2.13 5.65 7.42
C SER A 36 0.71 5.90 6.89
N THR A 37 0.33 5.26 5.79
CA THR A 37 -1.02 5.37 5.23
C THR A 37 -2.09 4.76 6.14
N VAL A 38 -1.81 3.64 6.82
CA VAL A 38 -2.74 3.02 7.81
C VAL A 38 -3.10 3.99 8.94
N LEU A 39 -2.20 4.90 9.31
CA LEU A 39 -2.45 5.88 10.38
C LEU A 39 -3.55 6.87 10.01
N ASN A 40 -3.79 7.12 8.71
CA ASN A 40 -4.78 8.09 8.24
C ASN A 40 -6.23 7.57 8.31
N PHE A 41 -6.43 6.29 8.60
CA PHE A 41 -7.75 5.64 8.63
C PHE A 41 -8.10 5.19 10.04
N GLU A 42 -9.36 5.28 10.44
CA GLU A 42 -9.85 4.74 11.72
C GLU A 42 -10.82 3.58 11.54
N VAL A 43 -11.01 2.79 12.60
CA VAL A 43 -12.03 1.72 12.59
C VAL A 43 -13.40 2.40 12.65
N GLY A 44 -14.29 2.06 11.71
CA GLY A 44 -15.56 2.75 11.51
C GLY A 44 -15.58 3.74 10.34
N ASP A 45 -14.42 4.13 9.79
CA ASP A 45 -14.38 4.98 8.60
C ASP A 45 -15.01 4.26 7.39
N LYS A 46 -15.77 5.02 6.60
CA LYS A 46 -16.21 4.59 5.27
C LYS A 46 -15.08 4.78 4.28
N VAL A 47 -14.75 3.71 3.58
CA VAL A 47 -13.68 3.68 2.59
C VAL A 47 -14.18 3.02 1.32
N GLU A 48 -13.50 3.36 0.24
CA GLU A 48 -13.71 2.76 -1.06
C GLU A 48 -12.39 2.22 -1.62
N PHE A 49 -12.48 1.16 -2.41
CA PHE A 49 -11.35 0.58 -3.12
C PHE A 49 -11.80 -0.05 -4.43
N ASP A 50 -10.89 -0.09 -5.39
CA ASP A 50 -11.13 -0.73 -6.67
C ASP A 50 -10.89 -2.24 -6.55
N ALA A 51 -11.90 -3.06 -6.85
CA ALA A 51 -11.80 -4.51 -6.87
C ALA A 51 -12.64 -5.12 -7.98
N ARG A 52 -12.06 -6.10 -8.69
CA ARG A 52 -12.74 -6.85 -9.77
C ARG A 52 -13.42 -5.95 -10.82
N GLY A 53 -12.80 -4.80 -11.13
CA GLY A 53 -13.30 -3.86 -12.14
C GLY A 53 -14.43 -2.94 -11.64
N SER A 54 -14.71 -2.89 -10.34
CA SER A 54 -15.70 -1.98 -9.76
C SER A 54 -15.17 -1.31 -8.49
N VAL A 55 -15.64 -0.09 -8.23
CA VAL A 55 -15.40 0.59 -6.94
C VAL A 55 -16.31 -0.06 -5.91
N ILE A 56 -15.73 -0.66 -4.88
CA ILE A 56 -16.47 -1.23 -3.75
C ILE A 56 -16.32 -0.30 -2.56
N THR A 57 -17.45 0.05 -1.95
CA THR A 57 -17.50 0.82 -0.72
C THR A 57 -17.74 -0.09 0.48
N GLY A 58 -17.24 0.29 1.64
CA GLY A 58 -17.47 -0.43 2.88
C GLY A 58 -16.90 0.29 4.10
N THR A 59 -17.02 -0.35 5.25
CA THR A 59 -16.60 0.23 6.53
C THR A 59 -15.41 -0.54 7.09
N ILE A 60 -14.44 0.16 7.66
CA ILE A 60 -13.29 -0.48 8.30
C ILE A 60 -13.71 -1.21 9.57
N THR A 61 -13.37 -2.49 9.66
CA THR A 61 -13.62 -3.33 10.85
C THR A 61 -12.36 -3.67 11.64
N LYS A 62 -11.21 -3.78 10.96
CA LYS A 62 -9.93 -4.12 11.61
C LYS A 62 -8.75 -3.47 10.91
N LYS A 63 -7.83 -2.91 11.69
CA LYS A 63 -6.54 -2.40 11.20
C LYS A 63 -5.42 -3.40 11.54
N ALA A 64 -4.65 -3.79 10.54
CA ALA A 64 -3.37 -4.48 10.71
C ALA A 64 -2.24 -3.57 10.22
N ILE A 65 -0.98 -4.00 10.44
CA ILE A 65 0.22 -3.17 10.19
C ILE A 65 0.30 -2.58 8.77
N LYS A 66 -0.15 -3.31 7.74
CA LYS A 66 -0.14 -2.86 6.34
C LYS A 66 -1.46 -3.05 5.60
N ASN A 67 -2.37 -3.81 6.20
CA ASN A 67 -3.64 -4.21 5.59
C ASN A 67 -4.78 -3.78 6.49
N ILE A 68 -5.91 -3.47 5.89
CA ILE A 68 -7.13 -3.09 6.58
C ILE A 68 -8.23 -4.05 6.13
N THR A 69 -9.04 -4.50 7.07
CA THR A 69 -10.23 -5.30 6.79
C THR A 69 -11.42 -4.37 6.65
N VAL A 70 -12.03 -4.40 5.47
CA VAL A 70 -13.22 -3.62 5.12
C VAL A 70 -14.40 -4.58 5.03
N ASP A 71 -15.49 -4.24 5.71
CA ASP A 71 -16.75 -4.94 5.59
C ASP A 71 -17.66 -4.20 4.61
N THR A 72 -18.05 -4.90 3.54
CA THR A 72 -18.86 -4.34 2.45
C THR A 72 -20.32 -4.79 2.55
N GLY A 73 -20.71 -5.42 3.67
CA GLY A 73 -22.05 -5.99 3.89
C GLY A 73 -22.30 -7.30 3.13
N ARG A 74 -21.60 -7.53 2.01
CA ARG A 74 -21.59 -8.81 1.28
C ARG A 74 -20.44 -9.73 1.69
N GLY A 75 -19.44 -9.20 2.39
CA GLY A 75 -18.28 -9.95 2.86
C GLY A 75 -17.16 -9.05 3.36
N LYS A 76 -16.16 -9.67 3.98
CA LYS A 76 -14.97 -8.98 4.52
C LYS A 76 -13.81 -9.07 3.55
N TRP A 77 -13.25 -7.93 3.22
CA TRP A 77 -12.13 -7.79 2.29
C TRP A 77 -10.88 -7.36 3.05
N ARG A 78 -9.75 -8.02 2.77
CA ARG A 78 -8.44 -7.60 3.29
C ARG A 78 -7.71 -6.84 2.19
N VAL A 79 -7.61 -5.52 2.36
CA VAL A 79 -7.06 -4.60 1.36
C VAL A 79 -5.80 -3.92 1.91
N SER A 80 -4.81 -3.68 1.06
CA SER A 80 -3.63 -2.89 1.44
C SER A 80 -4.04 -1.44 1.68
N ALA A 81 -3.49 -0.80 2.72
CA ALA A 81 -3.85 0.57 3.06
C ALA A 81 -3.57 1.58 1.93
N THR A 82 -2.56 1.33 1.11
CA THR A 82 -2.22 2.18 -0.05
C THR A 82 -3.27 2.14 -1.16
N LEU A 83 -4.16 1.15 -1.17
CA LEU A 83 -5.23 1.01 -2.17
C LEU A 83 -6.58 1.55 -1.68
N LEU A 84 -6.66 2.00 -0.43
CA LEU A 84 -7.90 2.54 0.14
C LEU A 84 -7.97 4.05 -0.08
N ARG A 85 -9.17 4.51 -0.45
CA ARG A 85 -9.53 5.92 -0.47
C ARG A 85 -10.61 6.16 0.58
N LYS A 86 -10.60 7.31 1.25
CA LYS A 86 -11.74 7.70 2.10
C LYS A 86 -12.93 7.97 1.19
N ALA A 87 -14.06 7.34 1.47
CA ALA A 87 -15.30 7.70 0.80
C ALA A 87 -15.75 9.06 1.32
N ALA A 88 -16.20 9.94 0.42
CA ALA A 88 -16.73 11.26 0.77
C ALA A 88 -18.04 11.18 1.57
#